data_AF-A0A974YZG0-F1
#
_entry.id   AF-A0A974YZG0-F1
#
_cell.length_a   1.000
_cell.length_b   1.000
_cell.length_c   1.000
_cell.angle_alpha   90.00
_cell.angle_beta   90.00
_cell.angle_gamma   90.00
#
_symmetry.space_group_name_H-M   'P 1'
#
loop_
_entity.id
_entity.type
_entity.pdbx_description
1 polymer ?
#
loop_
_entity_poly.entity_id
_entity_poly.type
_entity_poly.pdbx_seq_one_letter_code
_entity_poly.pdbx_strand_id
1 'polypeptide(L)'
;MYWAADLLNWYHRSARDLPWRSVLTPYRTWVSEIMLQQTQVDTVIPYFERWMARFPDVGTLAEADEQDVLNLWEGLGYYSRARNLHKAARIIHDELGDQLPDTLDALEKLPGIGPYTAAAIASIAFSRDVATVDGNIRRVFSRIYDLTEPLRSPESERTIWALAEENLPKGEASAYNQALMDLGATICTPKTPDCDHCPIQADCQARALGVQEQRPVKSPRKKIPHLTVTAAIIRRDGQVLLSKRPAGGLLGGLWEFPGGTKEESDPDLPACLQREIQEELGVQVTVGEPFGVYKHAYTHFKITLHAFLCRLDNGAKPQPIESDELVWVSASELEKYPMGKVDRQIANRLRVEGPELGL
;
A
#
# COMPACT_ATOMS: atom_id res chain seq x y z
N MET A 1 21.28 -12.24 -26.48
CA MET A 1 20.28 -13.31 -26.25
C MET A 1 19.02 -12.95 -27.04
N TYR A 2 18.35 -13.92 -27.67
CA TYR A 2 17.20 -13.64 -28.54
C TYR A 2 15.88 -13.47 -27.77
N TRP A 3 15.81 -13.91 -26.51
CA TRP A 3 14.57 -13.90 -25.72
C TRP A 3 13.92 -12.52 -25.57
N ALA A 4 14.69 -11.42 -25.57
CA ALA A 4 14.11 -10.07 -25.46
C ALA A 4 13.22 -9.74 -26.67
N ALA A 5 13.60 -10.19 -27.87
CA ALA A 5 12.78 -10.03 -29.07
C ALA A 5 11.50 -10.88 -29.01
N ASP A 6 11.60 -12.13 -28.54
CA ASP A 6 10.43 -13.00 -28.37
C ASP A 6 9.45 -12.48 -27.32
N LEU A 7 9.99 -11.90 -26.24
CA LEU A 7 9.22 -11.23 -25.21
C LEU A 7 8.44 -10.03 -25.77
N LEU A 8 9.08 -9.15 -26.53
CA LEU A 8 8.43 -8.00 -27.16
C LEU A 8 7.35 -8.45 -28.17
N ASN A 9 7.65 -9.43 -29.01
CA ASN A 9 6.68 -10.01 -29.95
C ASN A 9 5.45 -10.59 -29.25
N TRP A 10 5.64 -11.23 -28.10
CA TRP A 10 4.53 -11.68 -27.27
C TRP A 10 3.73 -10.52 -26.67
N TYR A 11 4.43 -9.51 -26.13
CA TYR A 11 3.79 -8.35 -25.51
C TYR A 11 2.93 -7.56 -26.50
N HIS A 12 3.40 -7.30 -27.72
CA HIS A 12 2.61 -6.60 -28.74
C HIS A 12 1.30 -7.31 -29.11
N ARG A 13 1.20 -8.63 -28.89
CA ARG A 13 -0.02 -9.43 -29.15
C ARG A 13 -0.88 -9.66 -27.92
N SER A 14 -0.29 -9.55 -26.73
CA SER A 14 -0.88 -10.05 -25.48
C SER A 14 -0.90 -9.01 -24.35
N ALA A 15 -0.48 -7.77 -24.63
CA ALA A 15 -0.46 -6.69 -23.66
C ALA A 15 -1.84 -6.54 -23.02
N ARG A 16 -1.87 -6.51 -21.70
CA ARG A 16 -3.11 -6.35 -20.95
C ARG A 16 -3.69 -4.96 -21.18
N ASP A 17 -5.00 -4.91 -21.41
CA ASP A 17 -5.77 -3.68 -21.42
C ASP A 17 -5.95 -3.20 -19.97
N LEU A 18 -5.31 -2.08 -19.63
CA LEU A 18 -5.29 -1.50 -18.29
C LEU A 18 -5.60 -0.01 -18.36
N PRO A 19 -6.36 0.56 -17.40
CA PRO A 19 -6.79 1.96 -17.46
C PRO A 19 -5.63 2.96 -17.60
N TRP A 20 -4.50 2.71 -16.94
CA TRP A 20 -3.31 3.56 -17.02
C TRP A 20 -2.47 3.38 -18.30
N ARG A 21 -2.71 2.32 -19.08
CA ARG A 21 -2.06 2.08 -20.39
C ARG A 21 -2.88 2.62 -21.56
N SER A 22 -4.20 2.66 -21.43
CA SER A 22 -5.10 3.17 -22.47
C SER A 22 -4.87 4.65 -22.81
N VAL A 23 -4.52 5.45 -21.80
CA VAL A 23 -4.14 6.86 -21.94
C VAL A 23 -2.84 7.08 -21.19
N LEU A 24 -1.75 7.17 -21.96
CA LEU A 24 -0.39 7.30 -21.44
C LEU A 24 -0.06 8.77 -21.16
N THR A 25 0.10 9.12 -19.89
CA THR A 25 0.61 10.42 -19.45
C THR A 25 1.52 10.23 -18.24
N PRO A 26 2.51 11.10 -18.00
CA PRO A 26 3.37 11.02 -16.82
C PRO A 26 2.61 10.93 -15.50
N TYR A 27 1.55 11.73 -15.33
CA TYR A 27 0.73 11.72 -14.11
C TYR A 27 0.01 10.37 -13.92
N ARG A 28 -0.63 9.85 -14.96
CA ARG A 28 -1.36 8.56 -14.89
C ARG A 28 -0.42 7.40 -14.58
N THR A 29 0.72 7.35 -15.27
CA THR A 29 1.77 6.35 -15.02
C THR A 29 2.28 6.45 -13.59
N TRP A 30 2.58 7.65 -13.11
CA TRP A 30 3.05 7.84 -11.75
C TRP A 30 2.04 7.35 -10.70
N VAL A 31 0.77 7.76 -10.80
CA VAL A 31 -0.28 7.32 -9.87
C VAL A 31 -0.45 5.80 -9.89
N SER A 32 -0.49 5.18 -11.08
CA SER A 32 -0.62 3.72 -11.18
C SER A 32 0.56 3.00 -10.56
N GLU A 33 1.79 3.45 -10.81
CA GLU A 33 2.99 2.83 -10.26
C GLU A 33 3.02 2.92 -8.73
N ILE A 34 2.62 4.05 -8.14
CA ILE A 34 2.51 4.18 -6.68
C ILE A 34 1.42 3.24 -6.13
N MET A 35 0.25 3.16 -6.77
CA MET A 35 -0.83 2.26 -6.35
C MET A 35 -0.43 0.78 -6.44
N LEU A 36 0.32 0.39 -7.47
CA LEU A 36 0.74 -1.00 -7.71
C LEU A 36 1.83 -1.49 -6.75
N GLN A 37 2.48 -0.59 -6.00
CA GLN A 37 3.43 -1.00 -4.96
C GLN A 37 2.76 -1.94 -3.94
N GLN A 38 3.16 -3.22 -3.97
CA GLN A 38 2.63 -4.25 -3.06
C GLN A 38 1.10 -4.43 -3.11
N THR A 39 0.47 -4.07 -4.23
CA THR A 39 -0.98 -4.18 -4.42
C THR A 39 -1.27 -4.85 -5.77
N GLN A 40 -2.26 -5.74 -5.82
CA GLN A 40 -2.58 -6.49 -7.04
C GLN A 40 -3.29 -5.59 -8.06
N VAL A 41 -3.07 -5.84 -9.35
CA VAL A 41 -3.64 -5.08 -10.46
C VAL A 41 -5.16 -4.98 -10.36
N ASP A 42 -5.86 -6.11 -10.20
CA ASP A 42 -7.33 -6.15 -10.11
C ASP A 42 -7.87 -5.34 -8.92
N THR A 43 -7.08 -5.25 -7.84
CA THR A 43 -7.43 -4.38 -6.71
C THR A 43 -7.22 -2.91 -7.03
N VAL A 44 -6.19 -2.56 -7.80
CA VAL A 44 -5.85 -1.17 -8.14
C VAL A 44 -6.81 -0.56 -9.15
N ILE A 45 -7.28 -1.31 -10.15
CA ILE A 45 -8.15 -0.83 -11.24
C ILE A 45 -9.27 0.10 -10.74
N PRO A 46 -10.18 -0.34 -9.84
CA PRO A 46 -11.29 0.51 -9.42
C PRO A 46 -10.85 1.72 -8.59
N TYR A 47 -9.70 1.66 -7.90
CA TYR A 47 -9.17 2.81 -7.17
C TYR A 47 -8.56 3.83 -8.11
N PHE A 48 -7.80 3.37 -9.11
CA PHE A 48 -7.22 4.23 -10.12
C PHE A 48 -8.31 4.99 -10.88
N GLU A 49 -9.40 4.33 -11.27
CA GLU A 49 -10.52 4.98 -11.96
C GLU A 49 -11.19 6.06 -11.12
N ARG A 50 -11.52 5.76 -9.85
CA ARG A 50 -12.09 6.77 -8.93
C ARG A 50 -11.13 7.92 -8.66
N TRP A 51 -9.84 7.61 -8.51
CA TRP A 51 -8.80 8.60 -8.30
C TRP A 51 -8.71 9.54 -9.51
N MET A 52 -8.62 9.01 -10.72
CA MET A 52 -8.55 9.81 -11.95
C MET A 52 -9.82 10.64 -12.17
N ALA A 53 -10.98 10.19 -11.69
CA ALA A 53 -12.22 10.97 -11.75
C ALA A 53 -12.22 12.18 -10.80
N ARG A 54 -11.55 12.08 -9.63
CA ARG A 54 -11.51 13.16 -8.63
C ARG A 54 -10.27 14.06 -8.73
N PHE A 55 -9.14 13.46 -9.11
CA PHE A 55 -7.82 14.08 -9.26
C PHE A 55 -7.28 13.72 -10.65
N PRO A 56 -7.75 14.41 -11.71
CA PRO A 56 -7.37 14.09 -13.09
C PRO A 56 -5.93 14.52 -13.46
N ASP A 57 -5.34 15.45 -12.72
CA ASP A 57 -4.02 16.03 -12.96
C ASP A 57 -3.27 16.36 -11.66
N VAL A 58 -2.01 16.82 -11.82
CA VAL A 58 -1.11 17.17 -10.70
C VAL A 58 -1.68 18.31 -9.87
N GLY A 59 -2.12 19.40 -10.51
CA GLY A 59 -2.64 20.58 -9.82
C GLY A 59 -3.86 20.26 -8.95
N THR A 60 -4.82 19.51 -9.49
CA THR A 60 -6.02 19.09 -8.74
C THR A 60 -5.67 18.22 -7.53
N LEU A 61 -4.64 17.37 -7.64
CA LEU A 61 -4.14 16.58 -6.52
C LEU A 61 -3.38 17.43 -5.49
N ALA A 62 -2.58 18.40 -5.94
CA ALA A 62 -1.77 19.26 -5.09
C ALA A 62 -2.62 20.17 -4.20
N GLU A 63 -3.70 20.71 -4.77
CA GLU A 63 -4.67 21.58 -4.09
C GLU A 63 -5.63 20.82 -3.15
N ALA A 64 -5.65 19.48 -3.22
CA ALA A 64 -6.57 18.68 -2.43
C ALA A 64 -6.25 18.73 -0.92
N ASP A 65 -7.30 18.58 -0.11
CA ASP A 65 -7.13 18.30 1.30
C ASP A 65 -6.56 16.90 1.51
N GLU A 66 -5.62 16.75 2.45
CA GLU A 66 -5.01 15.43 2.73
C GLU A 66 -6.06 14.39 3.13
N GLN A 67 -7.15 14.82 3.80
CA GLN A 67 -8.23 13.92 4.19
C GLN A 67 -8.99 13.35 2.98
N ASP A 68 -9.24 14.15 1.94
CA ASP A 68 -9.83 13.68 0.69
C ASP A 68 -8.94 12.65 -0.01
N VAL A 69 -7.63 12.92 -0.03
CA VAL A 69 -6.63 11.99 -0.57
C VAL A 69 -6.63 10.66 0.18
N LEU A 70 -6.62 10.69 1.51
CA LEU A 70 -6.62 9.49 2.35
C LEU A 70 -7.95 8.72 2.26
N ASN A 71 -9.07 9.41 2.13
CA ASN A 71 -10.39 8.82 1.90
C ASN A 71 -10.42 8.03 0.59
N LEU A 72 -9.92 8.60 -0.51
CA LEU A 72 -9.86 7.89 -1.79
C LEU A 72 -8.85 6.73 -1.80
N TRP A 73 -7.82 6.79 -0.95
CA TRP A 73 -6.84 5.72 -0.79
C TRP A 73 -7.29 4.61 0.17
N GLU A 74 -8.36 4.83 0.94
CA GLU A 74 -8.78 3.94 2.01
C GLU A 74 -9.03 2.52 1.51
N GLY A 75 -8.35 1.55 2.12
CA GLY A 75 -8.45 0.13 1.74
C GLY A 75 -7.33 -0.38 0.85
N LEU A 76 -6.55 0.50 0.18
CA LEU A 76 -5.33 0.09 -0.55
C LEU A 76 -4.16 -0.27 0.38
N GLY A 77 -4.18 0.20 1.62
CA GLY A 77 -3.10 0.03 2.59
C GLY A 77 -1.84 0.84 2.24
N TYR A 78 -0.83 0.76 3.11
CA TYR A 78 0.43 1.53 2.98
C TYR A 78 0.18 3.03 2.71
N TYR A 79 -0.57 3.68 3.61
CA TYR A 79 -1.05 5.06 3.44
C TYR A 79 0.06 6.13 3.35
N SER A 80 1.29 5.80 3.74
CA SER A 80 2.45 6.65 3.46
C SER A 80 2.65 6.89 1.97
N ARG A 81 2.23 5.95 1.11
CA ARG A 81 2.24 6.12 -0.36
C ARG A 81 1.36 7.28 -0.79
N ALA A 82 0.12 7.36 -0.31
CA ALA A 82 -0.81 8.44 -0.63
C ALA A 82 -0.28 9.80 -0.17
N ARG A 83 0.28 9.86 1.05
CA ARG A 83 0.85 11.10 1.60
C ARG A 83 2.08 11.54 0.83
N ASN A 84 2.97 10.62 0.49
CA ASN A 84 4.15 10.95 -0.31
C ASN A 84 3.77 11.37 -1.73
N LEU A 85 2.80 10.70 -2.35
CA LEU A 85 2.21 11.07 -3.64
C LEU A 85 1.66 12.50 -3.60
N HIS A 86 0.89 12.85 -2.57
CA HIS A 86 0.34 14.19 -2.38
C HIS A 86 1.43 15.25 -2.13
N LYS A 87 2.41 14.96 -1.26
CA LYS A 87 3.56 15.85 -1.01
C LYS A 87 4.36 16.11 -2.27
N ALA A 88 4.64 15.06 -3.04
CA ALA A 88 5.31 15.18 -4.33
C ALA A 88 4.47 15.97 -5.35
N ALA A 89 3.15 15.82 -5.35
CA ALA A 89 2.27 16.57 -6.25
C ALA A 89 2.34 18.07 -5.95
N ARG A 90 2.37 18.46 -4.67
CA ARG A 90 2.58 19.86 -4.26
C ARG A 90 3.92 20.41 -4.73
N ILE A 91 5.01 19.65 -4.54
CA ILE A 91 6.34 20.06 -5.05
C ILE A 91 6.32 20.24 -6.58
N ILE A 92 5.70 19.31 -7.32
CA ILE A 92 5.61 19.41 -8.78
C ILE A 92 4.76 20.62 -9.21
N HIS A 93 3.66 20.88 -8.51
CA HIS A 93 2.80 22.03 -8.78
C HIS A 93 3.53 23.35 -8.51
N ASP A 94 4.09 23.51 -7.31
CA ASP A 94 4.68 24.75 -6.82
C ASP A 94 6.02 25.08 -7.50
N GLU A 95 6.86 24.06 -7.77
CA GLU A 95 8.24 24.26 -8.22
C GLU A 95 8.47 23.87 -9.68
N LEU A 96 7.66 22.96 -10.25
CA LEU A 96 7.89 22.39 -11.59
C LEU A 96 6.75 22.69 -12.58
N GLY A 97 5.79 23.53 -12.22
CA GLY A 97 4.71 23.97 -13.11
C GLY A 97 3.84 22.82 -13.63
N ASP A 98 3.44 21.92 -12.73
CA ASP A 98 2.63 20.72 -13.01
C ASP A 98 3.30 19.68 -13.93
N GLN A 99 4.60 19.80 -14.20
CA GLN A 99 5.33 18.87 -15.06
C GLN A 99 6.21 17.94 -14.24
N LEU A 100 5.96 16.64 -14.36
CA LEU A 100 6.88 15.63 -13.81
C LEU A 100 8.24 15.76 -14.52
N PRO A 101 9.35 15.66 -13.78
CA PRO A 101 10.66 15.62 -14.41
C PRO A 101 10.85 14.31 -15.18
N ASP A 102 11.64 14.36 -16.24
CA ASP A 102 11.83 13.26 -17.19
C ASP A 102 13.17 12.50 -17.02
N THR A 103 13.90 12.83 -15.96
CA THR A 103 15.20 12.21 -15.62
C THR A 103 15.08 11.40 -14.34
N LEU A 104 15.83 10.29 -14.25
CA LEU A 104 15.88 9.43 -13.07
C LEU A 104 16.23 10.22 -11.80
N ASP A 105 17.35 10.95 -11.84
CA ASP A 105 17.86 11.70 -10.68
C ASP A 105 16.87 12.74 -10.14
N ALA A 106 16.05 13.33 -11.02
CA ALA A 106 15.04 14.30 -10.60
C ALA A 106 13.78 13.60 -10.08
N LEU A 107 13.37 12.49 -10.68
CA LEU A 107 12.25 11.67 -10.21
C LEU A 107 12.54 11.11 -8.81
N GLU A 108 13.73 10.58 -8.55
CA GLU A 108 14.11 10.00 -7.25
C GLU A 108 14.18 11.02 -6.10
N LYS A 109 14.27 12.32 -6.41
CA LYS A 109 14.21 13.38 -5.38
C LYS A 109 12.79 13.62 -4.87
N LEU A 110 11.76 13.17 -5.60
CA LEU A 110 10.38 13.36 -5.20
C LEU A 110 9.97 12.37 -4.09
N PRO A 111 9.21 12.83 -3.08
CA PRO A 111 8.73 11.96 -2.01
C PRO A 111 8.01 10.70 -2.51
N GLY A 112 8.44 9.53 -2.01
CA GLY A 112 7.82 8.24 -2.34
C GLY A 112 8.20 7.65 -3.69
N ILE A 113 9.06 8.32 -4.47
CA ILE A 113 9.62 7.78 -5.70
C ILE A 113 11.01 7.20 -5.41
N GLY A 114 11.08 5.87 -5.28
CA GLY A 114 12.36 5.15 -5.20
C GLY A 114 12.87 4.69 -6.57
N PRO A 115 14.04 4.03 -6.64
CA PRO A 115 14.70 3.67 -7.90
C PRO A 115 13.82 2.89 -8.88
N TYR A 116 13.06 1.92 -8.38
CA TYR A 116 12.06 1.19 -9.18
C TYR A 116 11.04 2.13 -9.84
N THR A 117 10.46 3.04 -9.05
CA THR A 117 9.35 3.89 -9.51
C THR A 117 9.87 4.97 -10.46
N ALA A 118 11.04 5.54 -10.17
CA ALA A 118 11.72 6.47 -11.06
C ALA A 118 11.99 5.83 -12.43
N ALA A 119 12.57 4.61 -12.45
CA ALA A 119 12.83 3.89 -13.69
C ALA A 119 11.56 3.48 -14.45
N ALA A 120 10.51 3.08 -13.72
CA ALA A 120 9.21 2.80 -14.34
C ALA A 120 8.61 4.04 -15.01
N ILE A 121 8.57 5.18 -14.32
CA ILE A 121 8.05 6.44 -14.89
C ILE A 121 8.92 6.91 -16.06
N ALA A 122 10.25 6.95 -15.88
CA ALA A 122 11.17 7.42 -16.91
C ALA A 122 11.08 6.58 -18.19
N SER A 123 11.01 5.25 -18.07
CA SER A 123 10.89 4.38 -19.26
C SER A 123 9.49 4.43 -19.88
N ILE A 124 8.43 4.36 -19.07
CA ILE A 124 7.06 4.21 -19.57
C ILE A 124 6.52 5.54 -20.11
N ALA A 125 6.68 6.63 -19.37
CA ALA A 125 6.09 7.92 -19.72
C ALA A 125 7.00 8.84 -20.53
N PHE A 126 8.32 8.68 -20.40
CA PHE A 126 9.32 9.55 -21.05
C PHE A 126 10.23 8.81 -22.04
N SER A 127 9.96 7.53 -22.31
CA SER A 127 10.71 6.71 -23.27
C SER A 127 12.23 6.72 -23.03
N ARG A 128 12.66 6.85 -21.77
CA ARG A 128 14.07 6.74 -21.40
C ARG A 128 14.50 5.27 -21.44
N ASP A 129 15.67 5.02 -22.02
CA ASP A 129 16.27 3.70 -22.10
C ASP A 129 16.84 3.26 -20.74
N VAL A 130 15.95 2.98 -19.79
CA VAL A 130 16.27 2.56 -18.44
C VAL A 130 15.46 1.31 -18.07
N ALA A 131 16.14 0.31 -17.53
CA ALA A 131 15.48 -0.89 -17.03
C ALA A 131 14.82 -0.58 -15.68
N THR A 132 13.70 -1.22 -15.38
CA THR A 132 13.11 -1.23 -14.03
C THR A 132 12.98 -2.65 -13.53
N VAL A 133 13.00 -2.83 -12.21
CA VAL A 133 13.01 -4.16 -11.58
C VAL A 133 12.02 -4.18 -10.42
N ASP A 134 10.87 -4.83 -10.60
CA ASP A 134 9.87 -5.12 -9.55
C ASP A 134 10.01 -6.57 -9.02
N GLY A 135 9.01 -7.04 -8.25
CA GLY A 135 8.99 -8.43 -7.77
C GLY A 135 8.72 -9.47 -8.87
N ASN A 136 8.05 -9.09 -9.95
CA ASN A 136 7.81 -9.95 -11.11
C ASN A 136 9.08 -10.14 -11.92
N ILE A 137 9.75 -9.05 -12.25
CA ILE A 137 11.00 -8.99 -12.99
C ILE A 137 12.08 -9.76 -12.24
N ARG A 138 12.24 -9.53 -10.93
CA ARG A 138 13.17 -10.32 -10.08
C ARG A 138 12.96 -11.83 -10.24
N ARG A 139 11.71 -12.29 -10.17
CA ARG A 139 11.38 -13.71 -10.34
C ARG A 139 11.68 -14.24 -11.73
N VAL A 140 11.36 -13.47 -12.77
CA VAL A 140 11.66 -13.83 -14.17
C VAL A 140 13.17 -13.98 -14.35
N PHE A 141 13.94 -12.98 -13.93
CA PHE A 141 15.41 -13.02 -14.01
C PHE A 141 16.03 -14.16 -13.20
N SER A 142 15.55 -14.39 -11.97
CA SER A 142 16.03 -15.54 -11.18
C SER A 142 15.75 -16.90 -11.82
N ARG A 143 14.74 -17.01 -12.69
CA ARG A 143 14.41 -18.26 -13.40
C ARG A 143 15.18 -18.39 -14.71
N ILE A 144 15.20 -17.34 -15.53
CA ILE A 144 15.87 -17.42 -16.83
C ILE A 144 17.38 -17.61 -16.69
N TYR A 145 18.00 -17.07 -15.63
CA TYR A 145 19.44 -17.23 -15.32
C TYR A 145 19.74 -18.20 -14.18
N ASP A 146 18.74 -18.94 -13.69
CA ASP A 146 18.87 -19.90 -12.58
C ASP A 146 19.61 -19.38 -11.33
N LEU A 147 19.35 -18.14 -10.91
CA LEU A 147 20.07 -17.52 -9.78
C LEU A 147 19.83 -18.28 -8.47
N THR A 148 20.91 -18.79 -7.87
CA THR A 148 20.87 -19.67 -6.69
C THR A 148 20.89 -18.94 -5.36
N GLU A 149 21.21 -17.66 -5.38
CA GLU A 149 21.33 -16.81 -4.21
C GLU A 149 19.94 -16.36 -3.74
N PRO A 150 19.73 -16.12 -2.43
CA PRO A 150 18.45 -15.61 -1.94
C PRO A 150 18.06 -14.30 -2.63
N LEU A 151 16.82 -14.21 -3.13
CA LEU A 151 16.33 -13.10 -3.96
C LEU A 151 16.65 -11.71 -3.44
N ARG A 152 16.58 -11.55 -2.12
CA ARG A 152 16.76 -10.27 -1.41
C ARG A 152 18.19 -10.06 -0.91
N SER A 153 19.15 -10.85 -1.39
CA SER A 153 20.56 -10.66 -1.09
C SER A 153 21.10 -9.47 -1.91
N PRO A 154 22.11 -8.72 -1.40
CA PRO A 154 22.76 -7.66 -2.16
C PRO A 154 23.42 -8.14 -3.46
N GLU A 155 23.78 -9.42 -3.51
CA GLU A 155 24.32 -10.06 -4.71
C GLU A 155 23.24 -10.26 -5.77
N SER A 156 22.12 -10.91 -5.41
CA SER A 156 21.00 -11.08 -6.35
C SER A 156 20.46 -9.76 -6.87
N GLU A 157 20.34 -8.73 -6.02
CA GLU A 157 19.91 -7.40 -6.47
C GLU A 157 20.87 -6.83 -7.53
N ARG A 158 22.18 -6.80 -7.27
CA ARG A 158 23.17 -6.30 -8.25
C ARG A 158 23.13 -7.09 -9.56
N THR A 159 23.10 -8.42 -9.48
CA THR A 159 23.06 -9.29 -10.66
C THR A 159 21.79 -9.07 -11.48
N ILE A 160 20.62 -9.01 -10.84
CA ILE A 160 19.34 -8.82 -11.54
C ILE A 160 19.29 -7.45 -12.24
N TRP A 161 19.75 -6.38 -11.58
CA TRP A 161 19.80 -5.06 -12.21
C TRP A 161 20.75 -5.03 -13.42
N ALA A 162 21.95 -5.59 -13.29
CA ALA A 162 22.89 -5.68 -14.40
C ALA A 162 22.32 -6.47 -15.59
N LEU A 163 21.66 -7.60 -15.33
CA LEU A 163 21.00 -8.40 -16.37
C LEU A 163 19.82 -7.65 -17.00
N ALA A 164 19.05 -6.90 -16.22
CA ALA A 164 17.93 -6.12 -16.74
C ALA A 164 18.41 -5.03 -17.72
N GLU A 165 19.51 -4.35 -17.40
CA GLU A 165 20.14 -3.34 -18.25
C GLU A 165 20.82 -3.95 -19.49
N GLU A 166 21.57 -5.04 -19.32
CA GLU A 166 22.28 -5.71 -20.42
C GLU A 166 21.33 -6.22 -21.52
N ASN A 167 20.14 -6.67 -21.13
CA ASN A 167 19.15 -7.23 -22.06
C ASN A 167 18.14 -6.19 -22.56
N LEU A 168 18.25 -4.93 -22.16
CA LEU A 168 17.35 -3.85 -22.57
C LEU A 168 17.58 -3.49 -24.06
N PRO A 169 16.60 -3.70 -24.96
CA PRO A 169 16.74 -3.26 -26.34
C PRO A 169 16.60 -1.74 -26.40
N LYS A 170 17.57 -1.08 -27.05
CA LYS A 170 17.57 0.39 -27.19
C LYS A 170 16.30 0.88 -27.89
N GLY A 171 15.68 1.92 -27.34
CA GLY A 171 14.44 2.51 -27.82
C GLY A 171 13.15 1.78 -27.41
N GLU A 172 13.25 0.60 -26.78
CA GLU A 172 12.11 -0.27 -26.46
C GLU A 172 11.85 -0.42 -24.96
N ALA A 173 12.47 0.42 -24.12
CA ALA A 173 12.45 0.24 -22.67
C ALA A 173 11.04 0.19 -22.06
N SER A 174 10.13 1.04 -22.54
CA SER A 174 8.72 1.03 -22.10
C SER A 174 8.06 -0.33 -22.34
N ALA A 175 8.17 -0.87 -23.55
CA ALA A 175 7.57 -2.14 -23.93
C ALA A 175 8.27 -3.31 -23.22
N TYR A 176 9.60 -3.30 -23.15
CA TYR A 176 10.39 -4.34 -22.49
C TYR A 176 10.08 -4.47 -21.00
N ASN A 177 10.09 -3.34 -20.26
CA ASN A 177 9.81 -3.34 -18.83
C ASN A 177 8.39 -3.83 -18.55
N GLN A 178 7.40 -3.33 -19.29
CA GLN A 178 6.00 -3.76 -19.14
C GLN A 178 5.77 -5.21 -19.56
N ALA A 179 6.48 -5.69 -20.58
CA ALA A 179 6.44 -7.08 -21.00
C ALA A 179 6.97 -8.03 -19.91
N LEU A 180 8.08 -7.70 -19.26
CA LEU A 180 8.59 -8.50 -18.15
C LEU A 180 7.63 -8.52 -16.95
N MET A 181 7.00 -7.38 -16.64
CA MET A 181 5.98 -7.30 -15.59
C MET A 181 4.77 -8.18 -15.92
N ASP A 182 4.25 -8.08 -17.15
CA ASP A 182 3.10 -8.86 -17.62
C ASP A 182 3.43 -10.36 -17.66
N LEU A 183 4.63 -10.72 -18.15
CA LEU A 183 5.11 -12.10 -18.18
C LEU A 183 5.13 -12.68 -16.77
N GLY A 184 5.73 -11.96 -15.81
CA GLY A 184 5.77 -12.41 -14.42
C GLY A 184 4.38 -12.50 -13.80
N ALA A 185 3.49 -11.56 -14.10
CA ALA A 185 2.15 -11.52 -13.55
C ALA A 185 1.24 -12.66 -14.07
N THR A 186 1.40 -13.08 -15.32
CA THR A 186 0.42 -13.94 -16.01
C THR A 186 0.93 -15.34 -16.35
N ILE A 187 2.22 -15.50 -16.67
CA ILE A 187 2.80 -16.76 -17.15
C ILE A 187 3.83 -17.28 -16.14
N CYS A 188 4.86 -16.49 -15.88
CA CYS A 188 5.95 -16.82 -14.97
C CYS A 188 5.55 -16.53 -13.52
N THR A 189 4.45 -17.13 -13.05
CA THR A 189 3.82 -16.87 -11.76
C THR A 189 4.59 -17.53 -10.59
N PRO A 190 4.38 -17.10 -9.32
CA PRO A 190 5.13 -17.63 -8.17
C PRO A 190 4.98 -19.12 -7.90
N LYS A 191 3.84 -19.71 -8.27
CA LYS A 191 3.52 -21.14 -8.16
C LYS A 191 2.94 -21.59 -9.48
N THR A 192 3.26 -22.81 -9.92
CA THR A 192 2.74 -23.39 -11.17
C THR A 192 2.87 -22.43 -12.37
N PRO A 193 4.10 -21.96 -12.71
CA PRO A 193 4.29 -21.13 -13.89
C PRO A 193 3.93 -21.89 -15.16
N ASP A 194 3.30 -21.21 -16.11
CA ASP A 194 2.92 -21.78 -17.40
C ASP A 194 4.10 -21.80 -18.37
N CYS A 195 5.06 -22.67 -18.08
CA CYS A 195 6.31 -22.76 -18.84
C CYS A 195 6.11 -23.18 -20.31
N ASP A 196 5.04 -23.91 -20.61
CA ASP A 196 4.76 -24.42 -21.96
C ASP A 196 4.26 -23.33 -22.90
N HIS A 197 3.56 -22.32 -22.36
CA HIS A 197 3.12 -21.14 -23.11
C HIS A 197 4.04 -19.92 -22.93
N CYS A 198 5.15 -20.06 -22.20
CA CYS A 198 6.07 -18.97 -21.96
C CYS A 198 6.84 -18.59 -23.25
N PRO A 199 6.85 -17.31 -23.67
CA PRO A 199 7.50 -16.88 -24.91
C PRO A 199 9.02 -17.00 -24.88
N ILE A 200 9.62 -16.95 -23.68
CA ILE A 200 11.07 -17.00 -23.47
C ILE A 200 11.54 -18.37 -22.93
N GLN A 201 10.72 -19.40 -23.12
CA GLN A 201 10.94 -20.72 -22.54
C GLN A 201 12.18 -21.45 -23.06
N ALA A 202 12.67 -21.09 -24.25
CA ALA A 202 13.84 -21.70 -24.88
C ALA A 202 15.16 -21.29 -24.21
N ASP A 203 15.24 -20.06 -23.71
CA ASP A 203 16.41 -19.51 -23.03
C ASP A 203 16.37 -19.68 -21.50
N CYS A 204 15.28 -20.24 -20.95
CA CYS A 204 15.08 -20.33 -19.51
C CYS A 204 15.88 -21.48 -18.87
N GLN A 205 16.97 -21.15 -18.18
CA GLN A 205 17.84 -22.14 -17.52
C GLN A 205 17.11 -22.94 -16.43
N ALA A 206 16.32 -22.28 -15.58
CA ALA A 206 15.58 -22.98 -14.53
C ALA A 206 14.55 -23.95 -15.12
N ARG A 207 13.98 -23.67 -16.30
CA ARG A 207 13.10 -24.61 -17.01
C ARG A 207 13.89 -25.79 -17.55
N ALA A 208 15.02 -25.55 -18.22
CA ALA A 208 15.88 -26.61 -18.75
C ALA A 208 16.34 -27.59 -17.66
N LEU A 209 16.52 -27.09 -16.43
CA LEU A 209 16.90 -27.87 -15.25
C LEU A 209 15.69 -28.43 -14.45
N GLY A 210 14.46 -28.02 -14.76
CA GLY A 210 13.26 -28.42 -14.00
C GLY A 210 13.17 -27.82 -12.59
N VAL A 211 13.84 -26.69 -12.32
CA VAL A 211 13.93 -26.03 -11.01
C VAL A 211 13.19 -24.69 -10.94
N GLN A 212 12.36 -24.35 -11.91
CA GLN A 212 11.64 -23.06 -11.97
C GLN A 212 10.78 -22.76 -10.73
N GLU A 213 10.25 -23.77 -10.02
CA GLU A 213 9.51 -23.57 -8.77
C GLU A 213 10.40 -23.40 -7.54
N GLN A 214 11.68 -23.79 -7.65
CA GLN A 214 12.70 -23.56 -6.62
C GLN A 214 13.33 -22.17 -6.74
N ARG A 215 13.04 -21.46 -7.83
CA ARG A 215 13.46 -20.08 -8.09
C ARG A 215 12.27 -19.11 -7.98
N PRO A 216 12.47 -17.93 -7.38
CA PRO A 216 13.69 -17.46 -6.73
C PRO A 216 13.90 -18.12 -5.36
N VAL A 217 15.16 -18.20 -4.91
CA VAL A 217 15.47 -18.69 -3.57
C VAL A 217 14.93 -17.72 -2.52
N LYS A 218 14.13 -18.24 -1.58
CA LYS A 218 13.46 -17.42 -0.57
C LYS A 218 14.40 -17.15 0.60
N SER A 219 14.41 -15.91 1.09
CA SER A 219 15.03 -15.59 2.37
C SER A 219 14.27 -16.25 3.53
N PRO A 220 14.96 -16.62 4.63
CA PRO A 220 14.32 -17.13 5.84
C PRO A 220 13.25 -16.17 6.35
N ARG A 221 12.07 -16.69 6.72
CA ARG A 221 11.00 -15.87 7.30
C ARG A 221 11.28 -15.63 8.78
N LYS A 222 11.26 -14.35 9.19
CA LYS A 222 11.23 -13.99 10.61
C LYS A 222 9.87 -14.38 11.21
N LYS A 223 9.86 -14.76 12.49
CA LYS A 223 8.62 -14.94 13.25
C LYS A 223 7.90 -13.60 13.31
N ILE A 224 6.63 -13.57 12.89
CA ILE A 224 5.79 -12.38 12.91
C ILE A 224 5.09 -12.34 14.28
N PRO A 225 5.30 -11.30 15.10
CA PRO A 225 4.64 -11.18 16.40
C PRO A 225 3.12 -11.03 16.25
N HIS A 226 2.40 -11.45 17.29
CA HIS A 226 0.96 -11.27 17.41
C HIS A 226 0.69 -10.39 18.63
N LEU A 227 -0.01 -9.27 18.43
CA LEU A 227 -0.36 -8.31 19.46
C LEU A 227 -1.85 -8.44 19.80
N THR A 228 -2.17 -8.25 21.07
CA THR A 228 -3.55 -8.11 21.54
C THR A 228 -3.79 -6.63 21.79
N VAL A 229 -4.84 -6.08 21.20
CA VAL A 229 -5.13 -4.64 21.18
C VAL A 229 -6.54 -4.43 21.72
N THR A 230 -6.80 -3.29 22.36
CA THR A 230 -8.13 -2.87 22.81
C THR A 230 -8.54 -1.57 22.14
N ALA A 231 -9.85 -1.34 21.99
CA ALA A 231 -10.38 -0.08 21.49
C ALA A 231 -11.64 0.32 22.26
N ALA A 232 -11.79 1.61 22.55
CA ALA A 232 -12.93 2.19 23.23
C ALA A 232 -13.88 2.86 22.23
N ILE A 233 -15.12 2.38 22.22
CA ILE A 233 -16.23 3.10 21.59
C ILE A 233 -16.84 3.99 22.66
N ILE A 234 -16.26 5.18 22.81
CA ILE A 234 -16.70 6.16 23.80
C ILE A 234 -17.90 6.92 23.26
N ARG A 235 -19.03 6.86 23.95
CA ARG A 235 -20.29 7.46 23.52
C ARG A 235 -20.64 8.72 24.31
N ARG A 236 -21.16 9.75 23.62
CA ARG A 236 -21.74 10.95 24.23
C ARG A 236 -22.74 11.60 23.28
N ASP A 237 -23.95 11.90 23.75
CA ASP A 237 -24.97 12.67 23.02
C ASP A 237 -25.24 12.18 21.57
N GLY A 238 -25.35 10.87 21.36
CA GLY A 238 -25.56 10.30 20.01
C GLY A 238 -24.32 10.30 19.11
N GLN A 239 -23.13 10.51 19.68
CA GLN A 239 -21.87 10.54 18.96
C GLN A 239 -20.86 9.58 19.57
N VAL A 240 -19.86 9.22 18.76
CA VAL A 240 -18.67 8.48 19.18
C VAL A 240 -17.43 9.34 19.05
N LEU A 241 -16.46 9.13 19.94
CA LEU A 241 -15.16 9.81 19.89
C LEU A 241 -14.23 9.09 18.93
N LEU A 242 -13.65 9.83 17.99
CA LEU A 242 -12.50 9.39 17.19
C LEU A 242 -11.26 10.19 17.55
N SER A 243 -10.11 9.56 17.45
CA SER A 243 -8.79 10.20 17.52
C SER A 243 -8.09 10.14 16.16
N LYS A 244 -7.36 11.20 15.81
CA LYS A 244 -6.53 11.24 14.60
C LYS A 244 -5.09 10.87 14.96
N ARG A 245 -4.60 9.78 14.39
CA ARG A 245 -3.23 9.30 14.60
C ARG A 245 -2.24 10.37 14.16
N PRO A 246 -1.14 10.58 14.91
CA PRO A 246 -0.04 11.45 14.48
C PRO A 246 0.43 11.09 13.08
N ALA A 247 0.85 12.06 12.28
CA ALA A 247 1.29 11.82 10.89
C ALA A 247 2.45 10.79 10.78
N GLY A 248 3.28 10.70 11.81
CA GLY A 248 4.38 9.76 11.93
C GLY A 248 3.94 8.39 12.44
N GLY A 249 4.51 7.31 11.88
CA GLY A 249 4.30 5.95 12.35
C GLY A 249 3.20 5.17 11.61
N LEU A 250 2.78 4.05 12.23
CA LEU A 250 1.81 3.13 11.65
C LEU A 250 0.46 3.83 11.47
N LEU A 251 -0.11 3.73 10.26
CA LEU A 251 -1.42 4.32 9.91
C LEU A 251 -1.52 5.82 10.23
N GLY A 252 -0.39 6.54 10.29
CA GLY A 252 -0.39 7.94 10.69
C GLY A 252 -1.31 8.82 9.84
N GLY A 253 -1.95 9.81 10.45
CA GLY A 253 -2.93 10.69 9.82
C GLY A 253 -4.32 10.09 9.58
N LEU A 254 -4.52 8.78 9.85
CA LEU A 254 -5.85 8.16 9.82
C LEU A 254 -6.57 8.34 11.15
N TRP A 255 -7.89 8.22 11.09
CA TRP A 255 -8.76 8.21 12.27
C TRP A 255 -8.90 6.79 12.82
N GLU A 256 -9.12 6.72 14.13
CA GLU A 256 -9.33 5.46 14.85
C GLU A 256 -10.22 5.63 16.08
N PHE A 257 -10.63 4.49 16.64
CA PHE A 257 -11.21 4.46 17.97
C PHE A 257 -10.08 4.40 19.02
N PRO A 258 -10.06 5.31 20.03
CA PRO A 258 -9.00 5.37 21.02
C PRO A 258 -8.73 4.03 21.72
N GLY A 259 -7.46 3.74 22.04
CA GLY A 259 -7.03 2.51 22.69
C GLY A 259 -5.69 2.00 22.16
N GLY A 260 -5.20 0.92 22.75
CA GLY A 260 -3.86 0.44 22.40
C GLY A 260 -3.54 -0.98 22.81
N THR A 261 -2.26 -1.26 22.98
CA THR A 261 -1.75 -2.64 23.01
C THR A 261 -1.68 -3.16 24.43
N LYS A 262 -2.17 -4.38 24.65
CA LYS A 262 -2.08 -5.04 25.94
C LYS A 262 -0.62 -5.32 26.29
N GLU A 263 -0.19 -4.85 27.45
CA GLU A 263 1.09 -5.13 28.07
C GLU A 263 1.04 -6.35 29.01
N GLU A 264 2.21 -6.84 29.41
CA GLU A 264 2.32 -7.92 30.40
C GLU A 264 1.84 -7.47 31.80
N SER A 265 1.99 -6.18 32.10
CA SER A 265 1.54 -5.52 33.33
C SER A 265 0.02 -5.45 33.46
N ASP A 266 -0.72 -5.47 32.34
CA ASP A 266 -2.18 -5.39 32.34
C ASP A 266 -2.79 -6.73 32.81
N PRO A 267 -3.60 -6.74 33.89
CA PRO A 267 -4.19 -7.98 34.41
C PRO A 267 -5.23 -8.58 33.44
N ASP A 268 -5.95 -7.75 32.70
CA ASP A 268 -6.96 -8.14 31.72
C ASP A 268 -7.15 -7.08 30.61
N LEU A 269 -8.11 -7.31 29.71
CA LEU A 269 -8.40 -6.40 28.59
C LEU A 269 -9.05 -5.08 29.04
N PRO A 270 -10.05 -5.06 29.96
CA PRO A 270 -10.56 -3.81 30.50
C PRO A 270 -9.49 -2.92 31.15
N ALA A 271 -8.56 -3.50 31.93
CA ALA A 271 -7.48 -2.74 32.56
C ALA A 271 -6.52 -2.15 31.53
N CYS A 272 -6.16 -2.91 30.49
CA CYS A 272 -5.43 -2.39 29.34
C CYS A 272 -6.14 -1.20 28.72
N LEU A 273 -7.44 -1.33 28.41
CA LEU A 273 -8.19 -0.24 27.79
C LEU A 273 -8.26 1.01 28.68
N GLN A 274 -8.45 0.84 29.99
CA GLN A 274 -8.45 1.97 30.93
C GLN A 274 -7.11 2.70 30.98
N ARG A 275 -5.99 1.96 30.97
CA ARG A 275 -4.65 2.53 30.92
C ARG A 275 -4.44 3.33 29.63
N GLU A 276 -4.70 2.72 28.48
CA GLU A 276 -4.53 3.35 27.17
C GLU A 276 -5.39 4.62 27.04
N ILE A 277 -6.64 4.60 27.50
CA ILE A 277 -7.50 5.79 27.48
C ILE A 277 -6.99 6.89 28.42
N GLN A 278 -6.42 6.53 29.56
CA GLN A 278 -5.80 7.51 30.46
C GLN A 278 -4.54 8.13 29.84
N GLU A 279 -3.74 7.35 29.13
CA GLU A 279 -2.51 7.77 28.44
C GLU A 279 -2.83 8.65 27.21
N GLU A 280 -3.72 8.20 26.33
CA GLU A 280 -4.05 8.89 25.08
C GLU A 280 -4.96 10.11 25.28
N LEU A 281 -5.90 10.04 26.24
CA LEU A 281 -6.98 11.02 26.39
C LEU A 281 -6.98 11.79 27.71
N GLY A 282 -6.18 11.39 28.69
CA GLY A 282 -6.10 12.05 29.99
C GLY A 282 -7.32 11.85 30.89
N VAL A 283 -8.20 10.90 30.57
CA VAL A 283 -9.48 10.68 31.27
C VAL A 283 -9.68 9.23 31.64
N GLN A 284 -10.55 9.00 32.63
CA GLN A 284 -11.02 7.67 32.99
C GLN A 284 -12.33 7.33 32.27
N VAL A 285 -12.49 6.04 31.99
CA VAL A 285 -13.70 5.47 31.38
C VAL A 285 -14.17 4.25 32.16
N THR A 286 -15.49 4.11 32.21
CA THR A 286 -16.13 2.85 32.58
C THR A 286 -16.22 1.97 31.33
N VAL A 287 -15.48 0.84 31.35
CA VAL A 287 -15.52 -0.18 30.29
C VAL A 287 -16.79 -1.01 30.46
N GLY A 288 -17.61 -1.07 29.42
CA GLY A 288 -18.87 -1.81 29.38
C GLY A 288 -18.77 -3.11 28.58
N GLU A 289 -19.88 -3.49 27.96
CA GLU A 289 -19.98 -4.74 27.20
C GLU A 289 -18.99 -4.80 26.02
N PRO A 290 -18.43 -5.98 25.71
CA PRO A 290 -17.67 -6.20 24.50
C PRO A 290 -18.51 -5.85 23.27
N PHE A 291 -17.97 -4.98 22.42
CA PHE A 291 -18.59 -4.68 21.14
C PHE A 291 -18.23 -5.76 20.13
N GLY A 292 -16.94 -6.10 19.97
CA GLY A 292 -16.54 -7.13 19.00
C GLY A 292 -15.05 -7.45 19.01
N VAL A 293 -14.69 -8.53 18.31
CA VAL A 293 -13.30 -8.99 18.17
C VAL A 293 -12.91 -9.02 16.70
N TYR A 294 -11.85 -8.32 16.36
CA TYR A 294 -11.40 -8.10 14.99
C TYR A 294 -9.97 -8.59 14.80
N LYS A 295 -9.72 -9.38 13.77
CA LYS A 295 -8.38 -9.90 13.46
C LYS A 295 -7.84 -9.26 12.21
N HIS A 296 -6.60 -8.80 12.26
CA HIS A 296 -5.94 -8.24 11.09
C HIS A 296 -4.45 -8.61 11.05
N ALA A 297 -3.91 -8.69 9.84
CA ALA A 297 -2.51 -9.02 9.60
C ALA A 297 -1.86 -7.88 8.82
N TYR A 298 -0.88 -7.25 9.45
CA TYR A 298 0.07 -6.37 8.79
C TYR A 298 1.29 -7.18 8.34
N THR A 299 2.11 -6.59 7.48
CA THR A 299 3.31 -7.27 6.94
C THR A 299 4.32 -7.64 8.02
N HIS A 300 4.37 -6.88 9.12
CA HIS A 300 5.37 -7.05 10.19
C HIS A 300 4.83 -7.60 11.51
N PHE A 301 3.51 -7.63 11.70
CA PHE A 301 2.86 -8.15 12.91
C PHE A 301 1.38 -8.47 12.63
N LYS A 302 0.76 -9.26 13.51
CA LYS A 302 -0.68 -9.53 13.49
C LYS A 302 -1.33 -8.94 14.72
N ILE A 303 -2.62 -8.60 14.64
CA ILE A 303 -3.39 -8.12 15.78
C ILE A 303 -4.68 -8.92 15.97
N THR A 304 -5.06 -9.08 17.24
CA THR A 304 -6.45 -9.30 17.65
C THR A 304 -6.89 -8.07 18.44
N LEU A 305 -7.82 -7.30 17.89
CA LEU A 305 -8.40 -6.12 18.54
C LEU A 305 -9.72 -6.47 19.21
N HIS A 306 -9.88 -6.07 20.47
CA HIS A 306 -11.08 -6.21 21.28
C HIS A 306 -11.70 -4.83 21.51
N ALA A 307 -12.84 -4.56 20.86
CA ALA A 307 -13.54 -3.30 21.01
C ALA A 307 -14.57 -3.42 22.15
N PHE A 308 -14.70 -2.36 22.97
CA PHE A 308 -15.65 -2.28 24.07
C PHE A 308 -16.49 -1.01 23.97
N LEU A 309 -17.74 -1.09 24.43
CA LEU A 309 -18.55 0.10 24.64
C LEU A 309 -18.10 0.80 25.92
N CYS A 310 -17.78 2.08 25.85
CA CYS A 310 -17.26 2.84 26.99
C CYS A 310 -18.13 4.06 27.29
N ARG A 311 -18.14 4.46 28.56
CA ARG A 311 -18.72 5.72 29.02
C ARG A 311 -17.66 6.54 29.74
N LEU A 312 -17.61 7.83 29.44
CA LEU A 312 -16.81 8.78 30.20
C LEU A 312 -17.36 8.95 31.60
N ASP A 313 -16.46 9.12 32.57
CA ASP A 313 -16.86 9.52 33.91
C ASP A 313 -17.43 10.96 33.91
N ASN A 314 -18.31 11.26 34.86
CA ASN A 314 -19.04 12.53 34.89
C ASN A 314 -18.08 13.73 34.89
N GLY A 315 -18.26 14.63 33.91
CA GLY A 315 -17.44 15.84 33.76
C GLY A 315 -16.08 15.63 33.11
N ALA A 316 -15.72 14.40 32.71
CA ALA A 316 -14.49 14.12 32.00
C ALA A 316 -14.45 14.83 30.63
N LYS A 317 -13.29 15.41 30.31
CA LYS A 317 -13.02 16.13 29.06
C LYS A 317 -11.78 15.53 28.40
N PRO A 318 -11.95 14.62 27.43
CA PRO A 318 -10.85 14.04 26.67
C PRO A 318 -9.99 15.12 26.01
N GLN A 319 -8.68 14.90 25.97
CA GLN A 319 -7.72 15.75 25.26
C GLN A 319 -6.85 14.92 24.32
N PRO A 320 -6.44 15.44 23.15
CA PRO A 320 -5.52 14.72 22.26
C PRO A 320 -4.09 14.73 22.85
N ILE A 321 -3.76 13.79 23.73
CA ILE A 321 -2.40 13.72 24.34
C ILE A 321 -1.43 13.03 23.40
N GLU A 322 -1.81 11.87 22.87
CA GLU A 322 -1.01 11.08 21.91
C GLU A 322 -1.58 11.08 20.49
N SER A 323 -2.58 11.93 20.24
CA SER A 323 -3.21 12.13 18.94
C SER A 323 -3.07 13.58 18.48
N ASP A 324 -3.24 13.82 17.17
CA ASP A 324 -3.22 15.18 16.62
C ASP A 324 -4.54 15.92 16.87
N GLU A 325 -5.64 15.18 16.90
CA GLU A 325 -7.00 15.75 16.94
C GLU A 325 -8.00 14.74 17.52
N LEU A 326 -9.03 15.27 18.21
CA LEU A 326 -10.20 14.51 18.64
C LEU A 326 -11.47 15.08 18.01
N VAL A 327 -12.40 14.22 17.60
CA VAL A 327 -13.70 14.63 17.05
C VAL A 327 -14.82 13.73 17.53
N TRP A 328 -15.97 14.35 17.84
CA TRP A 328 -17.22 13.63 18.11
C TRP A 328 -18.02 13.51 16.83
N VAL A 329 -18.35 12.28 16.44
CA VAL A 329 -18.96 11.97 15.15
C VAL A 329 -20.22 11.16 15.34
N SER A 330 -21.28 11.51 14.61
CA SER A 330 -22.48 10.67 14.54
C SER A 330 -22.17 9.36 13.83
N ALA A 331 -22.89 8.28 14.15
CA ALA A 331 -22.65 6.99 13.47
C ALA A 331 -22.75 7.13 11.94
N SER A 332 -23.71 7.92 11.44
CA SER A 332 -23.93 8.16 10.01
C SER A 332 -22.76 8.83 9.27
N GLU A 333 -21.91 9.59 9.97
CA GLU A 333 -20.86 10.38 9.34
C GLU A 333 -19.48 9.71 9.35
N LEU A 334 -19.36 8.53 9.97
CA LEU A 334 -18.09 7.82 10.10
C LEU A 334 -17.41 7.51 8.76
N GLU A 335 -18.16 7.47 7.65
CA GLU A 335 -17.59 7.26 6.30
C GLU A 335 -16.72 8.41 5.79
N LYS A 336 -16.86 9.61 6.35
CA LYS A 336 -16.07 10.80 5.96
C LYS A 336 -14.65 10.80 6.54
N TYR A 337 -14.39 9.89 7.49
CA TYR A 337 -13.15 9.83 8.26
C TYR A 337 -12.33 8.62 7.80
N PRO A 338 -11.17 8.81 7.14
CA PRO A 338 -10.39 7.70 6.61
C PRO A 338 -9.78 6.90 7.74
N MET A 339 -9.96 5.58 7.72
CA MET A 339 -9.61 4.69 8.82
C MET A 339 -8.72 3.53 8.39
N GLY A 340 -8.05 2.92 9.37
CA GLY A 340 -7.48 1.59 9.20
C GLY A 340 -8.59 0.55 8.97
N LYS A 341 -8.22 -0.62 8.41
CA LYS A 341 -9.21 -1.66 8.08
C LYS A 341 -10.05 -2.12 9.29
N VAL A 342 -9.43 -2.21 10.47
CA VAL A 342 -10.12 -2.67 11.69
C VAL A 342 -11.10 -1.60 12.19
N ASP A 343 -10.65 -0.35 12.30
CA ASP A 343 -11.52 0.77 12.68
C ASP A 343 -12.67 0.95 11.69
N ARG A 344 -12.42 0.79 10.39
CA ARG A 344 -13.49 0.80 9.39
C ARG A 344 -14.51 -0.32 9.60
N GLN A 345 -14.09 -1.51 10.05
CA GLN A 345 -15.02 -2.59 10.40
C GLN A 345 -15.89 -2.23 11.60
N ILE A 346 -15.29 -1.63 12.63
CA ILE A 346 -16.03 -1.12 13.81
C ILE A 346 -17.03 -0.05 13.37
N ALA A 347 -16.58 0.93 12.59
CA ALA A 347 -17.39 2.03 12.10
C ALA A 347 -18.58 1.55 11.24
N ASN A 348 -18.36 0.60 10.34
CA ASN A 348 -19.44 0.03 9.52
C ASN A 348 -20.48 -0.70 10.38
N ARG A 349 -20.06 -1.37 11.45
CA ARG A 349 -20.99 -2.00 12.38
C ARG A 349 -21.77 -0.96 13.19
N LEU A 350 -21.11 0.08 13.68
CA LEU A 350 -21.76 1.19 14.38
C LEU A 350 -22.77 1.93 13.49
N ARG A 351 -22.52 2.05 12.19
CA ARG A 351 -23.48 2.62 11.24
C ARG A 351 -24.78 1.82 11.14
N VAL A 352 -24.73 0.52 11.40
CA VAL A 352 -25.88 -0.39 11.32
C VAL A 352 -26.57 -0.52 12.68
N GLU A 353 -25.80 -0.73 13.75
CA GLU A 353 -26.31 -0.97 15.11
C GLU A 353 -26.46 0.32 15.94
N GLY A 354 -25.97 1.46 15.45
CA GLY A 354 -25.96 2.75 16.13
C GLY A 354 -27.30 3.17 16.73
N PRO A 355 -28.42 3.09 15.99
CA PRO A 355 -29.73 3.46 16.51
C PRO A 355 -30.13 2.66 17.77
N GLU A 356 -29.77 1.38 17.85
CA GLU A 356 -30.05 0.52 19.01
C GLU A 356 -29.14 0.86 20.20
N LEU A 357 -27.98 1.45 19.93
CA LEU A 357 -26.97 1.87 20.90
C LEU A 357 -27.14 3.33 21.36
N GLY A 358 -28.16 4.03 20.85
CA GLY A 358 -28.40 5.46 21.09
C GLY A 358 -27.37 6.37 20.42
N LEU A 359 -26.90 5.97 19.22
CA LEU A 359 -25.89 6.63 18.37
C LEU A 359 -26.43 7.02 16.99
#